data_AF-A0AAE4A719-F1
#
_entry.id   AF-A0AAE4A719-F1
#
_cell.length_a   1.000
_cell.length_b   1.000
_cell.length_c   1.000
_cell.angle_alpha   90.00
_cell.angle_beta   90.00
_cell.angle_gamma   90.00
#
_symmetry.space_group_name_H-M   'P 1'
#
loop_
_entity.id
_entity.type
_entity.pdbx_description
1 polymer ?
#
loop_
_entity_poly.entity_id
_entity_poly.type
_entity_poly.pdbx_seq_one_letter_code
_entity_poly.pdbx_strand_id
1 'polypeptide(L)'
;MPGGISRDEAWTLLCEWTESDSLRRHMLAVEGSMRAYARHFGEDEEIWGVTGLLHDLDYERFSSLKDGHPRIAMAELRQRGVADEIIRAIGSHADEMGLSRDSTMERALYAVDELSGFVVACAYVRPEGLAGMTPKSVKKKMKTASFAAAVDRDQLRRGAEELGVEFDAHVAFTIAALQPHADVLLARDAAPDAAPATGAAPDAAPATGAAADAAPAAGAAPDAPSVAADDPPAPDPQR
;
A
#
# COMPACT_ATOMS: atom_id res chain seq x y z
N MET A 1 -15.81 -21.72 -4.36
CA MET A 1 -14.53 -20.99 -4.37
C MET A 1 -14.33 -20.47 -2.96
N PRO A 2 -13.26 -20.84 -2.24
CA PRO A 2 -12.95 -20.18 -0.97
C PRO A 2 -12.77 -18.67 -1.25
N GLY A 3 -13.35 -17.80 -0.42
CA GLY A 3 -13.21 -16.35 -0.57
C GLY A 3 -14.13 -15.63 -1.57
N GLY A 4 -14.89 -16.35 -2.41
CA GLY A 4 -15.84 -15.74 -3.38
C GLY A 4 -15.23 -15.13 -4.64
N ILE A 5 -13.90 -15.05 -4.75
CA ILE A 5 -13.16 -14.56 -5.93
C ILE A 5 -11.86 -15.36 -6.09
N SER A 6 -11.51 -15.75 -7.31
CA SER A 6 -10.21 -16.36 -7.63
C SER A 6 -9.11 -15.31 -7.77
N ARG A 7 -7.85 -15.70 -7.65
CA ARG A 7 -6.73 -14.76 -7.86
C ARG A 7 -6.69 -14.15 -9.26
N ASP A 8 -7.11 -14.86 -10.30
CA ASP A 8 -7.15 -14.31 -11.66
C ASP A 8 -8.27 -13.26 -11.83
N GLU A 9 -9.43 -13.48 -11.21
CA GLU A 9 -10.51 -12.49 -11.14
C GLU A 9 -10.09 -11.27 -10.32
N ALA A 10 -9.38 -11.48 -9.20
CA ALA A 10 -8.82 -10.41 -8.38
C ALA A 10 -7.78 -9.58 -9.15
N TRP A 11 -6.89 -10.23 -9.91
CA TRP A 11 -5.92 -9.54 -10.76
C TRP A 11 -6.58 -8.71 -11.85
N THR A 12 -7.63 -9.25 -12.48
CA THR A 12 -8.42 -8.53 -13.50
C THR A 12 -9.06 -7.29 -12.89
N LEU A 13 -9.71 -7.43 -11.73
CA LEU A 13 -10.32 -6.33 -10.99
C LEU A 13 -9.29 -5.26 -10.59
N LEU A 14 -8.13 -5.67 -10.06
CA LEU A 14 -7.05 -4.75 -9.73
C LEU A 14 -6.59 -3.96 -10.96
N CYS A 15 -6.36 -4.63 -12.08
CA CYS A 15 -5.92 -3.98 -13.32
C CYS A 15 -6.98 -3.03 -13.88
N GLU A 16 -8.26 -3.33 -13.69
CA GLU A 16 -9.37 -2.44 -14.03
C GLU A 16 -9.40 -1.18 -13.15
N TRP A 17 -8.92 -1.24 -11.91
CA TRP A 17 -9.04 -0.15 -10.93
C TRP A 17 -7.79 0.72 -10.78
N THR A 18 -6.63 0.10 -10.91
CA THR A 18 -5.32 0.69 -10.71
C THR A 18 -4.61 0.70 -12.05
N GLU A 19 -4.32 1.86 -12.63
CA GLU A 19 -3.54 1.98 -13.88
C GLU A 19 -2.04 2.04 -13.61
N SER A 20 -1.64 2.50 -12.43
CA SER A 20 -0.25 2.65 -12.04
C SER A 20 0.47 1.32 -11.91
N ASP A 21 1.48 1.10 -12.75
CA ASP A 21 2.33 -0.10 -12.67
C ASP A 21 3.12 -0.17 -11.36
N SER A 22 3.48 0.98 -10.77
CA SER A 22 4.15 1.00 -9.46
C SER A 22 3.24 0.52 -8.34
N LEU A 23 1.95 0.91 -8.37
CA LEU A 23 0.97 0.49 -7.37
C LEU A 23 0.56 -0.98 -7.58
N ARG A 24 0.42 -1.44 -8.83
CA ARG A 24 0.23 -2.87 -9.13
C ARG A 24 1.40 -3.72 -8.61
N ARG A 25 2.64 -3.25 -8.77
CA ARG A 25 3.83 -3.92 -8.22
C ARG A 25 3.83 -3.93 -6.69
N HIS A 26 3.33 -2.88 -6.03
CA HIS A 26 3.10 -2.88 -4.58
C HIS A 26 2.12 -4.00 -4.18
N MET A 27 0.96 -4.09 -4.84
CA MET A 27 -0.02 -5.17 -4.56
C MET A 27 0.56 -6.57 -4.78
N LEU A 28 1.35 -6.76 -5.84
CA LEU A 28 2.04 -8.03 -6.09
C LEU A 28 3.10 -8.36 -5.02
N ALA A 29 3.79 -7.35 -4.49
CA ALA A 29 4.74 -7.55 -3.40
C ALA A 29 4.00 -7.99 -2.13
N VAL A 30 2.90 -7.31 -1.79
CA VAL A 30 2.07 -7.67 -0.63
C VAL A 30 1.43 -9.05 -0.80
N GLU A 31 0.91 -9.39 -1.99
CA GLU A 31 0.46 -10.76 -2.34
C GLU A 31 1.55 -11.80 -2.04
N GLY A 32 2.77 -11.58 -2.53
CA GLY A 32 3.90 -12.50 -2.34
C GLY A 32 4.23 -12.74 -0.87
N SER A 33 4.28 -11.66 -0.08
CA SER A 33 4.51 -11.70 1.36
C SER A 33 3.37 -12.39 2.12
N MET A 34 2.12 -12.11 1.76
CA MET A 34 0.94 -12.74 2.35
C MET A 34 0.90 -14.24 2.07
N ARG A 35 1.12 -14.67 0.82
CA ARG A 35 1.22 -16.10 0.47
C ARG A 35 2.34 -16.80 1.24
N ALA A 36 3.49 -16.14 1.43
CA ALA A 36 4.57 -16.70 2.22
C ALA A 36 4.18 -16.89 3.69
N TYR A 37 3.53 -15.91 4.32
CA TYR A 37 3.06 -16.04 5.70
C TYR A 37 1.93 -17.07 5.84
N ALA A 38 1.04 -17.19 4.86
CA ALA A 38 0.03 -18.24 4.85
C ALA A 38 0.69 -19.63 4.95
N ARG A 39 1.73 -19.90 4.13
CA ARG A 39 2.52 -21.14 4.23
C ARG A 39 3.19 -21.31 5.58
N HIS A 40 3.71 -20.23 6.16
CA HIS A 40 4.36 -20.26 7.46
C HIS A 40 3.41 -20.64 8.59
N PHE A 41 2.18 -20.13 8.55
CA PHE A 41 1.15 -20.39 9.55
C PHE A 41 0.26 -21.61 9.25
N GLY A 42 0.41 -22.24 8.08
CA GLY A 42 -0.42 -23.36 7.65
C GLY A 42 -1.85 -22.97 7.25
N GLU A 43 -2.01 -21.75 6.76
CA GLU A 43 -3.28 -21.12 6.37
C GLU A 43 -3.51 -21.23 4.85
N ASP A 44 -4.70 -20.84 4.39
CA ASP A 44 -5.06 -20.84 2.97
C ASP A 44 -4.30 -19.74 2.19
N GLU A 45 -3.35 -20.17 1.36
CA GLU A 45 -2.52 -19.27 0.54
C GLU A 45 -3.32 -18.43 -0.46
N GLU A 46 -4.45 -18.94 -0.97
CA GLU A 46 -5.24 -18.24 -1.96
C GLU A 46 -6.02 -17.09 -1.30
N ILE A 47 -6.63 -17.33 -0.14
CA ILE A 47 -7.34 -16.29 0.63
C ILE A 47 -6.37 -15.17 1.03
N TRP A 48 -5.19 -15.52 1.54
CA TRP A 48 -4.18 -14.55 1.94
C TRP A 48 -3.60 -13.80 0.75
N GLY A 49 -3.35 -14.50 -0.36
CA GLY A 49 -2.85 -13.90 -1.59
C GLY A 49 -3.83 -12.88 -2.17
N VAL A 50 -5.11 -13.25 -2.32
CA VAL A 50 -6.18 -12.35 -2.77
C VAL A 50 -6.33 -11.14 -1.83
N THR A 51 -6.27 -11.38 -0.52
CA THR A 51 -6.32 -10.29 0.48
C THR A 51 -5.19 -9.28 0.27
N GLY A 52 -3.95 -9.75 0.12
CA GLY A 52 -2.81 -8.88 -0.17
C GLY A 52 -2.91 -8.19 -1.53
N LEU A 53 -3.47 -8.85 -2.54
CA LEU A 53 -3.58 -8.31 -3.90
C LEU A 53 -4.61 -7.17 -4.01
N LEU A 54 -5.64 -7.16 -3.17
CA LEU A 54 -6.78 -6.24 -3.27
C LEU A 54 -6.83 -5.16 -2.19
N HIS A 55 -5.87 -5.11 -1.26
CA HIS A 55 -5.97 -4.21 -0.10
C HIS A 55 -6.04 -2.72 -0.47
N ASP A 56 -5.26 -2.27 -1.46
CA ASP A 56 -5.28 -0.89 -1.97
C ASP A 56 -6.07 -0.73 -3.28
N LEU A 57 -7.01 -1.64 -3.58
CA LEU A 57 -7.76 -1.62 -4.84
C LEU A 57 -8.35 -0.23 -5.18
N ASP A 58 -8.79 0.51 -4.16
CA ASP A 58 -9.42 1.82 -4.32
C ASP A 58 -8.45 3.01 -4.17
N TYR A 59 -7.19 2.79 -3.80
CA TYR A 59 -6.28 3.87 -3.39
C TYR A 59 -6.01 4.89 -4.51
N GLU A 60 -5.76 4.43 -5.74
CA GLU A 60 -5.47 5.31 -6.89
C GLU A 60 -6.62 6.28 -7.22
N ARG A 61 -7.87 5.81 -7.05
CA ARG A 61 -9.08 6.56 -7.39
C ARG A 61 -9.66 7.33 -6.21
N PHE A 62 -9.46 6.83 -5.00
CA PHE A 62 -10.15 7.26 -3.78
C PHE A 62 -9.19 7.33 -2.59
N SER A 63 -8.06 8.02 -2.72
CA SER A 63 -6.99 8.08 -1.70
C SER A 63 -7.35 8.80 -0.38
N SER A 64 -8.57 9.32 -0.22
CA SER A 64 -8.99 10.00 1.00
C SER A 64 -9.14 9.01 2.16
N LEU A 65 -8.37 9.18 3.23
CA LEU A 65 -8.42 8.29 4.40
C LEU A 65 -9.71 8.45 5.24
N LYS A 66 -10.47 9.54 5.01
CA LYS A 66 -11.71 9.83 5.74
C LYS A 66 -12.92 9.11 5.16
N ASP A 67 -13.09 9.17 3.84
CA ASP A 67 -14.28 8.72 3.12
C ASP A 67 -13.98 7.84 1.89
N GLY A 68 -12.70 7.71 1.52
CA GLY A 68 -12.20 6.80 0.49
C GLY A 68 -11.56 5.55 1.11
N HIS A 69 -10.34 5.26 0.70
CA HIS A 69 -9.59 4.06 1.06
C HIS A 69 -9.60 3.74 2.58
N PRO A 70 -9.85 2.48 2.98
CA PRO A 70 -10.19 1.30 2.16
C PRO A 70 -11.71 1.08 1.98
N ARG A 71 -12.55 2.07 2.28
CA ARG A 71 -14.02 1.90 2.36
C ARG A 71 -14.65 1.57 1.02
N ILE A 72 -14.09 2.09 -0.08
CA ILE A 72 -14.63 1.87 -1.42
C ILE A 72 -14.29 0.45 -1.88
N ALA A 73 -13.06 -0.02 -1.64
CA ALA A 73 -12.65 -1.40 -1.88
C ALA A 73 -13.54 -2.36 -1.10
N MET A 74 -13.75 -2.12 0.19
CA MET A 74 -14.64 -2.95 1.01
C MET A 74 -16.07 -3.00 0.47
N ALA A 75 -16.63 -1.88 0.01
CA ALA A 75 -17.98 -1.83 -0.55
C ALA A 75 -18.09 -2.60 -1.87
N GLU A 76 -17.11 -2.43 -2.77
CA GLU A 76 -17.04 -3.14 -4.05
C GLU A 76 -16.93 -4.66 -3.84
N LEU A 77 -16.05 -5.10 -2.95
CA LEU A 77 -15.83 -6.52 -2.65
C LEU A 77 -17.07 -7.17 -2.03
N ARG A 78 -17.81 -6.45 -1.16
CA ARG A 78 -19.09 -6.92 -0.63
C ARG A 78 -20.13 -7.13 -1.74
N GLN A 79 -20.22 -6.20 -2.69
CA GLN A 79 -21.17 -6.31 -3.81
C GLN A 79 -20.87 -7.53 -4.71
N ARG A 80 -19.59 -7.91 -4.81
CA ARG A 80 -19.13 -9.09 -5.56
C ARG A 80 -19.27 -10.41 -4.79
N GLY A 81 -19.70 -10.37 -3.53
CA GLY A 81 -19.83 -11.57 -2.70
C GLY A 81 -18.49 -12.15 -2.24
N VAL A 82 -17.46 -11.32 -2.13
CA VAL A 82 -16.17 -11.71 -1.52
C VAL A 82 -16.38 -11.99 -0.03
N ALA A 83 -15.64 -12.95 0.51
CA ALA A 83 -15.79 -13.37 1.90
C ALA A 83 -15.49 -12.25 2.90
N ASP A 84 -16.28 -12.18 3.98
CA ASP A 84 -16.14 -11.16 5.02
C ASP A 84 -14.76 -11.15 5.69
N GLU A 85 -14.06 -12.30 5.76
CA GLU A 85 -12.71 -12.37 6.31
C GLU A 85 -11.69 -11.57 5.50
N ILE A 86 -11.78 -11.60 4.17
CA ILE A 86 -10.93 -10.82 3.25
C ILE A 86 -11.26 -9.34 3.43
N ILE A 87 -12.55 -9.01 3.41
CA ILE A 87 -13.04 -7.62 3.50
C ILE A 87 -12.67 -7.01 4.86
N ARG A 88 -12.73 -7.79 5.94
CA ARG A 88 -12.32 -7.34 7.27
C ARG A 88 -10.82 -7.14 7.35
N ALA A 89 -10.01 -8.04 6.79
CA ALA A 89 -8.56 -7.85 6.70
C ALA A 89 -8.21 -6.56 5.96
N ILE A 90 -8.81 -6.34 4.78
CA ILE A 90 -8.68 -5.09 4.01
C ILE A 90 -9.19 -3.88 4.81
N GLY A 91 -10.24 -4.00 5.62
CA GLY A 91 -10.64 -2.89 6.48
C GLY A 91 -9.60 -2.56 7.56
N SER A 92 -8.96 -3.57 8.12
CA SER A 92 -8.11 -3.44 9.32
C SER A 92 -6.66 -3.00 9.05
N HIS A 93 -6.21 -2.97 7.79
CA HIS A 93 -4.86 -2.52 7.46
C HIS A 93 -4.73 -0.99 7.55
N ALA A 94 -5.81 -0.25 7.34
CA ALA A 94 -5.84 1.20 7.52
C ALA A 94 -6.22 1.56 8.97
N ASP A 95 -5.31 2.19 9.71
CA ASP A 95 -5.53 2.56 11.12
C ASP A 95 -6.73 3.55 11.28
N GLU A 96 -7.05 4.34 10.25
CA GLU A 96 -8.17 5.31 10.24
C GLU A 96 -9.55 4.64 10.26
N MET A 97 -9.63 3.34 9.96
CA MET A 97 -10.86 2.58 10.11
C MET A 97 -11.19 2.29 11.59
N GLY A 98 -10.21 2.40 12.50
CA GLY A 98 -10.39 2.10 13.92
C GLY A 98 -10.75 0.63 14.18
N LEU A 99 -10.44 -0.26 13.25
CA LEU A 99 -10.70 -1.70 13.36
C LEU A 99 -9.51 -2.39 14.03
N SER A 100 -9.78 -3.25 15.01
CA SER A 100 -8.75 -4.10 15.60
C SER A 100 -8.37 -5.25 14.67
N ARG A 101 -7.09 -5.65 14.74
CA ARG A 101 -6.50 -6.79 14.02
C ARG A 101 -6.51 -8.03 14.91
N ASP A 102 -7.65 -8.70 14.91
CA ASP A 102 -7.96 -9.85 15.77
C ASP A 102 -7.46 -11.17 15.18
N SER A 103 -7.42 -11.30 13.84
CA SER A 103 -6.95 -12.51 13.17
C SER A 103 -5.45 -12.45 12.80
N THR A 104 -4.85 -13.62 12.56
CA THR A 104 -3.44 -13.69 12.12
C THR A 104 -3.26 -13.09 10.73
N MET A 105 -4.26 -13.23 9.84
CA MET A 105 -4.24 -12.64 8.50
C MET A 105 -4.29 -11.11 8.55
N GLU A 106 -5.14 -10.54 9.42
CA GLU A 106 -5.25 -9.09 9.65
C GLU A 106 -3.91 -8.50 10.12
N ARG A 107 -3.27 -9.14 11.11
CA ARG A 107 -1.95 -8.72 11.61
C ARG A 107 -0.86 -8.89 10.56
N ALA A 108 -0.91 -9.98 9.80
CA ALA A 108 0.08 -10.22 8.75
C ALA A 108 -0.03 -9.19 7.63
N LEU A 109 -1.24 -8.87 7.16
CA LEU A 109 -1.47 -7.85 6.14
C LEU A 109 -0.88 -6.50 6.56
N TYR A 110 -1.24 -6.04 7.77
CA TYR A 110 -0.70 -4.80 8.32
C TYR A 110 0.83 -4.82 8.44
N ALA A 111 1.40 -5.96 8.84
CA ALA A 111 2.84 -6.08 8.97
C ALA A 111 3.58 -6.03 7.62
N VAL A 112 3.04 -6.69 6.59
CA VAL A 112 3.73 -6.83 5.31
C VAL A 112 3.49 -5.69 4.34
N ASP A 113 2.42 -4.91 4.50
CA ASP A 113 2.03 -3.85 3.55
C ASP A 113 3.18 -2.83 3.33
N GLU A 114 3.37 -1.92 4.28
CA GLU A 114 4.42 -0.90 4.22
C GLU A 114 5.83 -1.51 4.10
N LEU A 115 6.06 -2.67 4.72
CA LEU A 115 7.37 -3.33 4.67
C LEU A 115 7.71 -3.84 3.26
N SER A 116 6.75 -4.42 2.54
CA SER A 116 6.98 -4.94 1.18
C SER A 116 7.34 -3.79 0.25
N GLY A 117 6.59 -2.69 0.28
CA GLY A 117 6.89 -1.47 -0.47
C GLY A 117 8.28 -0.91 -0.12
N PHE A 118 8.62 -0.85 1.18
CA PHE A 118 9.92 -0.36 1.63
C PHE A 118 11.10 -1.25 1.20
N VAL A 119 10.94 -2.58 1.22
CA VAL A 119 11.94 -3.55 0.75
C VAL A 119 12.15 -3.41 -0.76
N VAL A 120 11.07 -3.27 -1.53
CA VAL A 120 11.14 -3.02 -2.98
C VAL A 120 11.85 -1.70 -3.27
N ALA A 121 11.52 -0.62 -2.55
CA ALA A 121 12.24 0.66 -2.68
C ALA A 121 13.74 0.50 -2.36
N CYS A 122 14.09 -0.28 -1.34
CA CYS A 122 15.49 -0.61 -1.03
C CYS A 122 16.18 -1.35 -2.17
N ALA A 123 15.46 -2.22 -2.89
CA ALA A 123 15.99 -2.97 -4.02
C ALA A 123 16.22 -2.08 -5.25
N TYR A 124 15.32 -1.13 -5.54
CA TYR A 124 15.44 -0.21 -6.68
C TYR A 124 16.73 0.60 -6.71
N VAL A 125 17.29 0.92 -5.53
CA VAL A 125 18.53 1.69 -5.41
C VAL A 125 19.79 0.83 -5.30
N ARG A 126 19.68 -0.49 -5.51
CA ARG A 126 20.80 -1.44 -5.47
C ARG A 126 21.06 -2.03 -6.86
N PRO A 127 22.33 -2.18 -7.27
CA PRO A 127 22.66 -2.86 -8.51
C PRO A 127 22.16 -4.32 -8.54
N GLU A 128 22.19 -5.02 -7.40
CA GLU A 128 21.77 -6.43 -7.31
C GLU A 128 20.28 -6.60 -6.97
N GLY A 129 19.50 -5.51 -6.91
CA GLY A 129 18.07 -5.57 -6.59
C GLY A 129 17.79 -6.20 -5.22
N LEU A 130 17.07 -7.33 -5.21
CA LEU A 130 16.78 -8.14 -4.01
C LEU A 130 17.87 -9.17 -3.68
N ALA A 131 18.75 -9.51 -4.63
CA ALA A 131 19.79 -10.50 -4.42
C ALA A 131 20.77 -10.02 -3.34
N GLY A 132 21.08 -10.89 -2.38
CA GLY A 132 21.95 -10.57 -1.24
C GLY A 132 21.44 -9.47 -0.31
N MET A 133 20.16 -9.07 -0.39
CA MET A 133 19.59 -8.13 0.56
C MET A 133 19.51 -8.77 1.95
N THR A 134 19.77 -7.99 3.00
CA THR A 134 19.69 -8.44 4.38
C THR A 134 18.89 -7.45 5.22
N PRO A 135 18.39 -7.84 6.41
CA PRO A 135 17.73 -6.92 7.34
C PRO A 135 18.60 -5.71 7.69
N LYS A 136 19.92 -5.88 7.74
CA LYS A 136 20.88 -4.78 7.97
C LYS A 136 20.80 -3.72 6.87
N SER A 137 20.64 -4.12 5.61
CA SER A 137 20.51 -3.20 4.47
C SER A 137 19.24 -2.35 4.57
N VAL A 138 18.12 -2.99 4.92
CA VAL A 138 16.81 -2.34 5.09
C VAL A 138 16.84 -1.40 6.30
N LYS A 139 17.31 -1.86 7.45
CA LYS A 139 17.46 -1.02 8.66
C LYS A 139 18.37 0.18 8.46
N LYS A 140 19.41 0.05 7.61
CA LYS A 140 20.25 1.20 7.27
C LYS A 140 19.45 2.27 6.52
N LYS A 141 18.58 1.87 5.59
CA LYS A 141 17.70 2.77 4.84
C LYS A 141 16.61 3.39 5.72
N MET A 142 16.08 2.66 6.70
CA MET A 142 15.11 3.20 7.66
C MET A 142 15.63 4.42 8.43
N LYS A 143 16.96 4.53 8.61
CA LYS A 143 17.61 5.68 9.28
C LYS A 143 17.77 6.91 8.38
N THR A 144 17.53 6.77 7.08
CA THR A 144 17.62 7.88 6.12
C THR A 144 16.23 8.47 5.93
N ALA A 145 15.93 9.56 6.64
CA ALA A 145 14.60 10.17 6.65
C ALA A 145 14.09 10.56 5.24
N SER A 146 14.98 10.98 4.34
CA SER A 146 14.63 11.34 2.96
C SER A 146 14.35 10.14 2.05
N PHE A 147 14.75 8.93 2.44
CA PHE A 147 14.57 7.73 1.62
C PHE A 147 13.18 7.14 1.88
N ALA A 148 12.35 7.02 0.84
CA ALA A 148 10.97 6.57 0.93
C ALA A 148 10.22 7.32 2.05
N ALA A 149 10.26 8.65 2.00
CA ALA A 149 9.82 9.55 3.07
C ALA A 149 8.33 9.42 3.42
N ALA A 150 7.51 8.88 2.51
CA ALA A 150 6.09 8.63 2.73
C ALA A 150 5.81 7.40 3.62
N VAL A 151 6.72 6.42 3.67
CA VAL A 151 6.56 5.21 4.48
C VAL A 151 6.74 5.58 5.95
N ASP A 152 5.83 5.17 6.82
CA ASP A 152 5.92 5.37 8.26
C ASP A 152 6.83 4.31 8.91
N ARG A 153 7.93 4.74 9.53
CA ARG A 153 8.91 3.83 10.15
C ARG A 153 8.38 3.17 11.42
N ASP A 154 7.41 3.78 12.09
CA ASP A 154 6.81 3.24 13.31
C ASP A 154 5.77 2.18 12.96
N GLN A 155 5.04 2.34 11.85
CA GLN A 155 4.18 1.27 11.32
C GLN A 155 4.99 0.01 10.99
N LEU A 156 6.17 0.14 10.36
CA LEU A 156 7.04 -1.01 10.08
C LEU A 156 7.39 -1.82 11.36
N ARG A 157 7.66 -1.11 12.47
CA ARG A 157 8.00 -1.77 13.74
C ARG A 157 6.77 -2.36 14.41
N ARG A 158 5.68 -1.59 14.45
CA ARG A 158 4.41 -2.00 15.04
C ARG A 158 3.84 -3.23 14.33
N GLY A 159 3.94 -3.30 13.02
CA GLY A 159 3.52 -4.46 12.24
C GLY A 159 4.19 -5.76 12.70
N ALA A 160 5.51 -5.76 12.87
CA ALA A 160 6.23 -6.92 13.39
C ALA A 160 5.84 -7.27 14.84
N GLU A 161 5.69 -6.25 15.69
CA GLU A 161 5.29 -6.40 17.09
C GLU A 161 3.89 -7.01 17.22
N GLU A 162 2.90 -6.47 16.50
CA GLU A 162 1.53 -6.97 16.50
C GLU A 162 1.47 -8.40 15.97
N LEU A 163 2.19 -8.71 14.89
CA LEU A 163 2.29 -10.07 14.35
C LEU A 163 3.01 -11.05 15.31
N GLY A 164 3.70 -10.54 16.34
CA GLY A 164 4.39 -11.34 17.34
C GLY A 164 5.72 -11.92 16.87
N VAL A 165 6.40 -11.22 15.95
CA VAL A 165 7.68 -11.66 15.36
C VAL A 165 8.78 -10.64 15.58
N GLU A 166 10.02 -11.11 15.73
CA GLU A 166 11.18 -10.22 15.78
C GLU A 166 11.33 -9.44 14.48
N PHE A 167 11.56 -8.12 14.57
CA PHE A 167 11.63 -7.25 13.39
C PHE A 167 12.67 -7.71 12.36
N ASP A 168 13.84 -8.16 12.80
CA ASP A 168 14.88 -8.66 11.87
C ASP A 168 14.45 -9.95 11.16
N ALA A 169 13.71 -10.82 11.84
CA ALA A 169 13.16 -12.04 11.26
C ALA A 169 12.05 -11.70 10.26
N HIS A 170 11.18 -10.74 10.60
CA HIS A 170 10.15 -10.24 9.70
C HIS A 170 10.73 -9.65 8.41
N VAL A 171 11.74 -8.78 8.51
CA VAL A 171 12.42 -8.23 7.34
C VAL A 171 13.10 -9.31 6.51
N ALA A 172 13.77 -10.27 7.14
CA ALA A 172 14.40 -11.38 6.42
C ALA A 172 13.37 -12.23 5.68
N PHE A 173 12.23 -12.50 6.33
CA PHE A 173 11.12 -13.24 5.77
C PHE A 173 10.53 -12.54 4.56
N THR A 174 10.22 -11.24 4.67
CA THR A 174 9.69 -10.43 3.56
C THR A 174 10.68 -10.37 2.39
N ILE A 175 11.98 -10.18 2.64
CA ILE A 175 12.99 -10.25 1.57
C ILE A 175 12.93 -11.59 0.82
N ALA A 176 12.92 -12.70 1.57
CA ALA A 176 12.88 -14.04 0.98
C ALA A 176 11.58 -14.31 0.21
N ALA A 177 10.44 -13.79 0.70
CA ALA A 177 9.15 -13.90 0.02
C ALA A 177 9.13 -13.16 -1.32
N LEU A 178 9.80 -12.01 -1.43
CA LEU A 178 9.81 -11.19 -2.63
C LEU A 178 10.85 -11.63 -3.67
N GLN A 179 11.92 -12.31 -3.25
CA GLN A 179 13.03 -12.72 -4.14
C GLN A 179 12.59 -13.53 -5.38
N PRO A 180 11.70 -14.53 -5.27
CA PRO A 180 11.19 -15.26 -6.44
C PRO A 180 10.43 -14.40 -7.46
N HIS A 181 9.98 -13.22 -7.06
CA HIS A 181 9.18 -12.30 -7.87
C HIS A 181 9.99 -11.08 -8.33
N ALA A 182 11.30 -11.05 -8.11
CA ALA A 182 12.15 -9.88 -8.36
C ALA A 182 12.04 -9.33 -9.79
N ASP A 183 11.94 -10.19 -10.80
CA ASP A 183 11.86 -9.79 -12.21
C ASP A 183 10.60 -8.94 -12.49
N VAL A 184 9.48 -9.26 -11.84
CA VAL A 184 8.22 -8.52 -11.97
C VAL A 184 8.23 -7.27 -11.10
N LEU A 185 8.69 -7.39 -9.85
CA LEU A 185 8.66 -6.30 -8.86
C LEU A 185 9.66 -5.18 -9.16
N LEU A 186 10.76 -5.50 -9.86
CA LEU A 186 11.82 -4.56 -10.23
C LEU A 186 11.88 -4.28 -11.73
N ALA A 187 10.85 -4.70 -12.47
CA ALA A 187 10.71 -4.36 -13.88
C ALA A 187 10.77 -2.83 -14.02
N ARG A 188 11.69 -2.35 -14.84
CA ARG A 188 11.75 -0.94 -15.22
C ARG A 188 10.73 -0.71 -16.32
N ASP A 189 9.82 0.23 -16.09
CA ASP A 189 8.87 0.64 -17.11
C ASP A 189 9.67 1.06 -18.37
N ALA A 190 9.26 0.56 -19.54
CA ALA A 190 9.82 1.04 -20.79
C ALA A 190 9.53 2.54 -20.87
N ALA A 191 10.53 3.35 -21.24
CA ALA A 191 10.30 4.75 -21.55
C ALA A 191 9.16 4.82 -22.59
N PRO A 192 8.18 5.72 -22.46
CA PRO A 192 7.14 5.85 -23.48
C PRO A 192 7.83 6.12 -24.82
N ASP A 193 7.57 5.26 -25.81
CA ASP A 193 8.13 5.38 -27.15
C ASP A 193 7.92 6.80 -27.67
N ALA A 194 9.02 7.47 -28.03
CA ALA A 194 8.96 8.76 -28.67
C ALA A 194 8.21 8.62 -30.00
N ALA A 195 7.02 9.23 -30.07
CA ALA A 195 6.21 9.28 -31.28
C ALA A 195 7.03 9.85 -32.48
N PRO A 196 6.84 9.32 -33.70
CA PRO A 196 7.68 9.68 -34.83
C PRO A 196 7.37 11.11 -35.31
N ALA A 197 8.43 11.83 -35.67
CA ALA A 197 8.35 13.19 -36.20
C ALA A 197 7.73 13.21 -37.61
N THR A 198 6.69 14.03 -37.79
CA THR A 198 6.20 14.47 -39.12
C THR A 198 6.13 15.99 -39.15
N GLY A 199 6.70 16.60 -40.20
CA GLY A 199 7.05 18.03 -40.25
C GLY A 199 6.08 18.99 -40.99
N ALA A 200 6.42 20.28 -40.79
CA ALA A 200 6.20 21.50 -41.60
C ALA A 200 4.82 22.23 -41.66
N ALA A 201 4.61 23.18 -40.73
CA ALA A 201 4.47 24.68 -40.83
C ALA A 201 3.48 25.34 -41.86
N PRO A 202 2.90 26.56 -41.63
CA PRO A 202 3.60 27.74 -41.10
C PRO A 202 2.86 28.76 -40.16
N ASP A 203 3.71 29.49 -39.42
CA ASP A 203 3.71 30.87 -38.90
C ASP A 203 2.44 31.60 -38.40
N ALA A 204 2.44 31.87 -37.08
CA ALA A 204 2.40 33.24 -36.51
C ALA A 204 2.85 33.22 -35.03
N ALA A 205 3.78 34.12 -34.66
CA ALA A 205 4.34 34.31 -33.31
C ALA A 205 3.89 35.68 -32.72
N PRO A 206 4.27 36.09 -31.49
CA PRO A 206 4.72 35.34 -30.32
C PRO A 206 3.96 35.73 -29.01
N ALA A 207 3.96 34.87 -27.99
CA ALA A 207 3.84 35.30 -26.59
C ALA A 207 4.38 34.26 -25.59
N THR A 208 5.50 34.63 -24.97
CA THR A 208 5.87 34.44 -23.55
C THR A 208 5.91 33.04 -22.91
N GLY A 209 7.13 32.61 -22.56
CA GLY A 209 7.48 32.23 -21.18
C GLY A 209 7.25 30.77 -20.73
N ALA A 210 8.34 29.99 -20.74
CA ALA A 210 8.54 28.71 -20.07
C ALA A 210 8.28 28.79 -18.54
N ALA A 211 8.05 27.73 -17.75
CA ALA A 211 8.21 26.28 -17.91
C ALA A 211 7.18 25.58 -16.99
N ALA A 212 6.70 24.40 -17.38
CA ALA A 212 5.87 23.54 -16.54
C ALA A 212 6.78 22.59 -15.75
N ASP A 213 6.84 22.82 -14.44
CA ASP A 213 7.48 21.95 -13.46
C ASP A 213 6.45 21.00 -12.83
N ALA A 214 6.94 19.78 -12.57
CA ALA A 214 6.48 18.73 -11.68
C ALA A 214 5.12 18.88 -10.96
N ALA A 215 4.29 17.84 -11.12
CA ALA A 215 3.11 17.57 -10.29
C ALA A 215 3.46 17.64 -8.79
N PRO A 216 2.71 18.41 -7.97
CA PRO A 216 3.14 18.75 -6.63
C PRO A 216 2.70 17.74 -5.57
N ALA A 217 3.55 17.67 -4.56
CA ALA A 217 3.30 17.15 -3.22
C ALA A 217 1.99 17.67 -2.61
N ALA A 218 1.32 16.80 -1.86
CA ALA A 218 0.17 17.15 -1.03
C ALA A 218 0.54 18.24 -0.01
N GLY A 219 -0.13 19.38 -0.14
CA GLY A 219 0.08 20.58 0.67
C GLY A 219 -0.67 20.57 2.00
N ALA A 220 -0.06 21.26 2.96
CA ALA A 220 -0.58 21.58 4.27
C ALA A 220 -1.88 22.40 4.23
N ALA A 221 -2.76 22.16 5.20
CA ALA A 221 -3.99 22.92 5.44
C ALA A 221 -3.71 24.29 6.10
N PRO A 222 -4.48 25.35 5.79
CA PRO A 222 -4.49 26.58 6.58
C PRO A 222 -5.53 26.55 7.72
N ASP A 223 -5.20 27.26 8.80
CA ASP A 223 -5.99 27.56 10.00
C ASP A 223 -7.44 28.00 9.73
N ALA A 224 -8.36 27.54 10.59
CA ALA A 224 -9.68 28.12 10.79
C ALA A 224 -10.08 28.02 12.29
N PRO A 225 -10.95 28.93 12.79
CA PRO A 225 -10.86 29.43 14.16
C PRO A 225 -11.64 28.63 15.22
N SER A 226 -11.19 28.83 16.45
CA SER A 226 -11.78 28.44 17.73
C SER A 226 -13.30 28.64 17.81
N VAL A 227 -14.00 27.57 18.20
CA VAL A 227 -15.37 27.62 18.75
C VAL A 227 -15.38 26.92 20.10
N ALA A 228 -15.89 27.65 21.09
CA ALA A 228 -15.91 27.33 22.50
C ALA A 228 -16.73 26.08 22.83
N ALA A 229 -16.24 25.30 23.80
CA ALA A 229 -16.97 24.22 24.44
C ALA A 229 -18.03 24.80 25.40
N ASP A 230 -19.26 24.31 25.28
CA ASP A 230 -20.34 24.49 26.24
C ASP A 230 -20.28 23.30 27.21
N ASP A 231 -20.08 23.58 28.50
CA ASP A 231 -20.00 22.60 29.59
C ASP A 231 -21.39 22.00 29.88
N PRO A 232 -21.54 20.67 30.05
CA PRO A 232 -22.79 20.09 30.54
C PRO A 232 -22.97 20.34 32.05
N PRO A 233 -24.19 20.63 32.54
CA PRO A 233 -24.44 20.91 33.94
C PRO A 233 -24.36 19.65 34.82
N ALA A 234 -23.84 19.84 36.04
CA ALA A 234 -23.71 18.82 37.08
C ALA A 234 -25.07 18.29 37.59
N PRO A 235 -25.13 17.03 38.07
CA PRO A 235 -26.36 16.44 38.60
C PRO A 235 -26.74 16.99 39.99
N ASP A 236 -28.03 17.30 40.15
CA ASP A 236 -28.70 17.81 41.36
C ASP A 236 -28.75 16.75 42.48
N PRO A 237 -28.29 17.04 43.71
CA PRO A 237 -28.32 16.10 44.81
C PRO A 237 -29.59 16.27 45.63
N GLN A 238 -30.69 15.59 45.27
CA GLN A 238 -31.76 15.19 46.20
C GLN A 238 -32.86 14.35 45.52
N ARG A 239 -32.74 13.01 45.56
CA ARG A 239 -33.84 12.08 45.92
C ARG A 239 -33.37 10.65 46.10
#